data_AF-D1KD83-F1
#
_entry.id   AF-D1KD83-F1
#
_cell.length_a   1.000
_cell.length_b   1.000
_cell.length_c   1.000
_cell.angle_alpha   90.00
_cell.angle_beta   90.00
_cell.angle_gamma   90.00
#
_symmetry.space_group_name_H-M   'P 1'
#
loop_
_entity.id
_entity.type
_entity.pdbx_description
1 polymer ?
#
loop_
_entity_poly.entity_id
_entity_poly.type
_entity_poly.pdbx_seq_one_letter_code
_entity_poly.pdbx_strand_id
1 'polypeptide(L)'
;MFDFLKGQSLSIDLGTANTLIYMDGAVVLNEPSVVAIRHDRGSLESTVIAVGQDAKNMLGKTPGSIEAIRPMKDGVIADFKITEKMLQHFIRKVLRTSFFSPSPKVLICVPCGATQVERRAIKESAIGAGARDVYLIEEPMAAALGAGMAIEEASGAMVIDIGGGTTEIAIMSLNGIVYSDSLRIGGDMFDDTIVKFIRREHGIIIGDTTAEKIKQEVGSAFKTKAVKKIEFRGRDVTKGIPVSFEITQH
;
A
#
# COMPACT_ATOMS: atom_id res chain seq x y z
N MET A 1 31.51 7.69 -21.15
CA MET A 1 31.59 9.08 -20.67
C MET A 1 30.34 9.91 -21.01
N PHE A 2 29.18 9.31 -21.34
CA PHE A 2 27.99 10.06 -21.81
C PHE A 2 26.63 9.63 -21.19
N ASP A 3 26.62 8.89 -20.07
CA ASP A 3 25.34 8.50 -19.42
C ASP A 3 24.85 9.48 -18.33
N PHE A 4 25.61 10.55 -18.04
CA PHE A 4 25.27 11.48 -16.96
C PHE A 4 24.03 12.34 -17.23
N LEU A 5 23.55 12.39 -18.48
CA LEU A 5 22.38 13.18 -18.91
C LEU A 5 21.12 12.34 -19.18
N LYS A 6 21.16 11.03 -18.99
CA LYS A 6 19.99 10.18 -19.22
C LYS A 6 19.02 10.33 -18.04
N GLY A 7 17.90 11.01 -18.28
CA GLY A 7 16.84 11.13 -17.29
C GLY A 7 16.32 9.75 -16.87
N GLN A 8 16.24 9.51 -15.56
CA GLN A 8 15.78 8.22 -15.04
C GLN A 8 14.26 8.06 -15.23
N SER A 9 13.83 6.82 -15.45
CA SER A 9 12.41 6.46 -15.56
C SER A 9 12.06 5.54 -14.40
N LEU A 10 11.04 5.90 -13.65
CA LEU A 10 10.55 5.15 -12.51
C LEU A 10 9.16 4.60 -12.82
N SER A 11 8.86 3.40 -12.39
CA SER A 11 7.48 2.91 -12.29
C SER A 11 7.14 2.73 -10.82
N ILE A 12 6.03 3.30 -10.37
CA ILE A 12 5.62 3.30 -8.96
C ILE A 12 4.28 2.59 -8.86
N ASP A 13 4.23 1.55 -8.05
CA ASP A 13 2.98 1.02 -7.53
C ASP A 13 2.69 1.77 -6.22
N LEU A 14 1.68 2.64 -6.24
CA LEU A 14 1.29 3.45 -5.09
C LEU A 14 0.12 2.78 -4.36
N GLY A 15 0.38 1.58 -3.86
CA GLY A 15 -0.62 0.79 -3.15
C GLY A 15 -1.05 1.40 -1.81
N THR A 16 -2.21 0.95 -1.30
CA THR A 16 -2.71 1.41 0.00
C THR A 16 -1.87 0.91 1.18
N ALA A 17 -1.23 -0.25 1.04
CA ALA A 17 -0.48 -0.91 2.10
C ALA A 17 1.03 -0.81 1.89
N ASN A 18 1.50 -0.98 0.65
CA ASN A 18 2.92 -0.91 0.28
C ASN A 18 3.08 -0.09 -0.98
N THR A 19 4.22 0.59 -1.08
CA THR A 19 4.68 1.31 -2.26
C THR A 19 5.90 0.61 -2.80
N LEU A 20 5.89 0.29 -4.09
CA LEU A 20 7.01 -0.31 -4.79
C LEU A 20 7.54 0.66 -5.84
N ILE A 21 8.86 0.71 -6.00
CA ILE A 21 9.49 1.43 -7.13
C ILE A 21 10.30 0.44 -7.95
N TYR A 22 10.02 0.43 -9.25
CA TYR A 22 10.75 -0.32 -10.27
C TYR A 22 11.58 0.63 -11.11
N MET A 23 12.85 0.27 -11.33
CA MET A 23 13.82 1.03 -12.09
C MET A 23 14.87 0.09 -12.68
N ASP A 24 15.31 0.36 -13.90
CA ASP A 24 16.41 -0.36 -14.57
C ASP A 24 16.31 -1.90 -14.53
N GLY A 25 15.08 -2.43 -14.67
CA GLY A 25 14.86 -3.88 -14.73
C GLY A 25 14.60 -4.56 -13.39
N ALA A 26 14.56 -3.82 -12.28
CA ALA A 26 14.39 -4.41 -10.95
C ALA A 26 13.49 -3.57 -10.03
N VAL A 27 12.86 -4.24 -9.05
CA VAL A 27 12.24 -3.56 -7.92
C VAL A 27 13.35 -3.06 -7.00
N VAL A 28 13.50 -1.74 -6.90
CA VAL A 28 14.54 -1.06 -6.13
C VAL A 28 14.04 -0.55 -4.77
N LEU A 29 12.72 -0.55 -4.56
CA LEU A 29 12.09 -0.20 -3.29
C LEU A 29 10.81 -1.02 -3.10
N ASN A 30 10.61 -1.52 -1.88
CA ASN A 30 9.37 -2.13 -1.42
C ASN A 30 9.22 -1.75 0.06
N GLU A 31 8.37 -0.76 0.34
CA GLU A 31 8.22 -0.18 1.68
C GLU A 31 6.73 -0.01 2.00
N PRO A 32 6.31 -0.13 3.27
CA PRO A 32 4.96 0.22 3.68
C PRO A 32 4.57 1.65 3.31
N SER A 33 3.33 1.85 2.87
CA SER A 33 2.77 3.18 2.57
C SER A 33 2.32 3.89 3.84
N VAL A 34 3.28 4.12 4.74
CA VAL A 34 3.04 4.68 6.09
C VAL A 34 3.97 5.86 6.33
N VAL A 35 3.43 6.91 6.94
CA VAL A 35 4.18 8.10 7.35
C VAL A 35 3.91 8.37 8.83
N ALA A 36 4.97 8.59 9.59
CA ALA A 36 4.87 9.09 10.96
C ALA A 36 5.09 10.60 10.97
N ILE A 37 4.11 11.34 11.49
CA ILE A 37 4.13 12.80 11.60
C ILE A 37 4.11 13.24 13.05
N ARG A 38 4.75 14.39 13.33
CA ARG A 38 4.66 15.09 14.61
C ARG A 38 3.73 16.27 14.47
N HIS A 39 2.80 16.40 15.42
CA HIS A 39 1.99 17.59 15.58
C HIS A 39 2.68 18.53 16.56
N ASP A 40 3.34 19.56 16.02
CA ASP A 40 4.01 20.58 16.83
C ASP A 40 3.00 21.63 17.28
N ARG A 41 2.94 21.92 18.59
CA ARG A 41 1.98 22.89 19.15
C ARG A 41 2.21 24.27 18.54
N GLY A 42 1.21 24.78 17.83
CA GLY A 42 1.24 26.10 17.19
C GLY A 42 1.75 26.10 15.73
N SER A 43 2.15 24.95 15.18
CA SER A 43 2.41 24.80 13.75
C SER A 43 1.12 24.38 13.03
N LEU A 44 0.89 24.97 11.84
CA LEU A 44 -0.15 24.52 10.92
C LEU A 44 0.29 23.30 10.10
N GLU A 45 1.59 23.02 10.05
CA GLU A 45 2.15 21.90 9.28
C GLU A 45 2.79 20.87 10.22
N SER A 46 2.43 19.62 10.02
CA SER A 46 3.01 18.49 10.73
C SER A 46 4.39 18.15 10.17
N THR A 47 5.33 17.79 11.04
CA THR A 47 6.70 17.44 10.65
C THR A 47 6.79 15.94 10.39
N VAL A 48 7.27 15.51 9.21
CA VAL A 48 7.52 14.09 8.93
C VAL A 48 8.71 13.59 9.75
N ILE A 49 8.49 12.55 10.55
CA ILE A 49 9.50 11.92 11.43
C ILE A 49 10.09 10.69 10.78
N ALA A 50 9.24 9.85 10.16
CA ALA A 50 9.63 8.61 9.54
C ALA A 50 8.68 8.28 8.38
N VAL A 51 9.16 7.47 7.43
CA VAL A 51 8.40 6.98 6.27
C VAL A 51 8.75 5.50 6.07
N GLY A 52 7.82 4.71 5.54
CA GLY A 52 8.10 3.31 5.22
C GLY A 52 8.09 2.40 6.45
N GLN A 53 9.01 1.46 6.49
CA GLN A 53 9.10 0.45 7.54
C GLN A 53 9.26 1.06 8.93
N ASP A 54 10.05 2.13 9.06
CA ASP A 54 10.25 2.83 10.32
C ASP A 54 8.93 3.44 10.84
N ALA A 55 8.11 4.00 9.95
CA ALA A 55 6.80 4.51 10.31
C ALA A 55 5.80 3.37 10.62
N LYS A 56 5.82 2.26 9.86
CA LYS A 56 4.98 1.07 10.14
C LYS A 56 5.27 0.50 11.54
N ASN A 57 6.53 0.48 11.96
CA ASN A 57 6.92 -0.01 13.29
C ASN A 57 6.32 0.81 14.45
N MET A 58 5.94 2.06 14.19
CA MET A 58 5.34 2.99 15.16
C MET A 58 3.82 2.85 15.26
N LEU A 59 3.13 2.21 14.31
CA LEU A 59 1.67 2.07 14.32
C LEU A 59 1.17 1.45 15.63
N GLY A 60 0.22 2.13 16.28
CA GLY A 60 -0.35 1.73 17.57
C GLY A 60 0.59 1.85 18.77
N LYS A 61 1.79 2.44 18.59
CA LYS A 61 2.83 2.58 19.65
C LYS A 61 3.31 4.03 19.84
N THR A 62 2.71 5.00 19.16
CA THR A 62 3.14 6.40 19.21
C THR A 62 2.68 7.09 20.50
N PRO A 63 3.48 8.01 21.07
CA PRO A 63 3.02 8.94 22.10
C PRO A 63 2.09 10.00 21.47
N GLY A 64 1.28 10.69 22.29
CA GLY A 64 0.16 11.51 21.80
C GLY A 64 0.49 12.68 20.85
N SER A 65 1.75 13.09 20.70
CA SER A 65 2.15 14.12 19.72
C SER A 65 2.62 13.55 18.38
N ILE A 66 2.73 12.22 18.26
CA ILE A 66 3.15 11.53 17.05
C ILE A 66 2.00 10.66 16.55
N GLU A 67 1.78 10.71 15.25
CA GLU A 67 0.75 9.93 14.58
C GLU A 67 1.38 9.18 13.41
N ALA A 68 1.17 7.87 13.35
CA ALA A 68 1.55 7.06 12.19
C ALA A 68 0.30 6.80 11.36
N ILE A 69 0.32 7.22 10.10
CA ILE A 69 -0.85 7.21 9.21
C ILE A 69 -0.53 6.57 7.87
N ARG A 70 -1.56 6.02 7.22
CA ARG A 70 -1.52 5.60 5.81
C ARG A 70 -2.18 6.70 4.98
N PRO A 71 -1.44 7.43 4.14
CA PRO A 71 -2.00 8.54 3.38
C PRO A 71 -2.77 8.08 2.13
N MET A 72 -2.64 6.79 1.78
CA MET A 72 -3.41 6.08 0.77
C MET A 72 -4.48 5.22 1.45
N LYS A 73 -5.73 5.29 1.01
CA LYS A 73 -6.84 4.47 1.53
C LYS A 73 -7.80 4.10 0.41
N ASP A 74 -8.26 2.85 0.36
CA ASP A 74 -9.23 2.37 -0.63
C ASP A 74 -8.87 2.73 -2.09
N GLY A 75 -7.59 2.66 -2.44
CA GLY A 75 -7.07 2.98 -3.79
C GLY A 75 -6.91 4.47 -4.08
N VAL A 76 -7.22 5.35 -3.12
CA VAL A 76 -7.24 6.81 -3.32
C VAL A 76 -6.33 7.53 -2.34
N ILE A 77 -5.92 8.76 -2.70
CA ILE A 77 -5.15 9.62 -1.81
C ILE A 77 -6.10 10.26 -0.79
N ALA A 78 -5.92 9.92 0.48
CA ALA A 78 -6.66 10.53 1.59
C ALA A 78 -6.01 11.84 2.06
N ASP A 79 -4.69 11.96 1.96
CA ASP A 79 -3.94 13.19 2.28
C ASP A 79 -2.87 13.48 1.21
N PHE A 80 -3.11 14.53 0.42
CA PHE A 80 -2.22 14.92 -0.69
C PHE A 80 -0.84 15.36 -0.22
N LYS A 81 -0.77 16.15 0.86
CA LYS A 81 0.50 16.70 1.37
C LYS A 81 1.37 15.58 1.91
N ILE A 82 0.77 14.66 2.67
CA ILE A 82 1.50 13.55 3.28
C ILE A 82 1.91 12.53 2.22
N THR A 83 1.06 12.26 1.23
CA THR A 83 1.42 11.41 0.08
C THR A 83 2.58 12.00 -0.71
N GLU A 84 2.57 13.32 -0.98
CA GLU A 84 3.68 14.00 -1.66
C GLU A 84 4.99 13.82 -0.86
N LYS A 85 4.99 14.05 0.46
CA LYS A 85 6.19 13.85 1.29
C LYS A 85 6.66 12.40 1.30
N MET A 86 5.74 11.44 1.32
CA MET A 86 6.05 10.01 1.24
C MET A 86 6.73 9.67 -0.09
N LEU A 87 6.12 10.05 -1.21
CA LEU A 87 6.67 9.86 -2.55
C LEU A 87 8.03 10.54 -2.69
N GLN A 88 8.14 11.77 -2.19
CA GLN A 88 9.39 12.53 -2.20
C GLN A 88 10.49 11.80 -1.43
N HIS A 89 10.18 11.20 -0.28
CA HIS A 89 11.13 10.38 0.48
C HIS A 89 11.54 9.14 -0.32
N PHE A 90 10.59 8.36 -0.85
CA PHE A 90 10.89 7.13 -1.58
C PHE A 90 11.66 7.39 -2.88
N ILE A 91 11.29 8.40 -3.66
CA ILE A 91 11.99 8.79 -4.89
C ILE A 91 13.42 9.22 -4.55
N ARG A 92 13.65 10.07 -3.54
CA ARG A 92 15.01 10.42 -3.12
C ARG A 92 15.81 9.23 -2.60
N LYS A 93 15.16 8.25 -1.97
CA LYS A 93 15.82 7.05 -1.44
C LYS A 93 16.38 6.17 -2.57
N VAL A 94 15.69 6.08 -3.71
CA VAL A 94 16.13 5.27 -4.86
C VAL A 94 17.04 6.04 -5.80
N LEU A 95 16.79 7.34 -5.99
CA LEU A 95 17.62 8.22 -6.80
C LEU A 95 18.87 8.61 -6.01
N ARG A 96 20.02 8.00 -6.32
CA ARG A 96 21.32 8.41 -5.77
C ARG A 96 21.67 9.81 -6.27
N THR A 97 21.24 10.84 -5.55
CA THR A 97 21.28 12.22 -6.04
C THR A 97 22.72 12.77 -6.02
N SER A 98 23.25 13.03 -7.22
CA SER A 98 24.15 14.17 -7.42
C SER A 98 23.31 15.43 -7.65
N PHE A 99 23.79 16.60 -7.21
CA PHE A 99 23.12 17.91 -7.30
C PHE A 99 22.62 18.31 -8.71
N PHE A 100 23.06 17.58 -9.75
CA PHE A 100 22.76 17.85 -11.16
C PHE A 100 21.92 16.75 -11.85
N SER A 101 21.34 15.82 -11.09
CA SER A 101 20.57 14.72 -11.70
C SER A 101 19.24 15.24 -12.26
N PRO A 102 18.88 14.94 -13.52
CA PRO A 102 17.61 15.38 -14.10
C PRO A 102 16.41 14.79 -13.34
N SER A 103 15.34 15.57 -13.20
CA SER A 103 14.05 15.08 -12.68
C SER A 103 13.56 13.85 -13.48
N PRO A 104 13.09 12.80 -12.79
CA PRO A 104 12.70 11.55 -13.44
C PRO A 104 11.38 11.69 -14.20
N LYS A 105 11.18 10.79 -15.17
CA LYS A 105 9.84 10.45 -15.68
C LYS A 105 9.25 9.36 -14.80
N VAL A 106 7.96 9.43 -14.51
CA VAL A 106 7.31 8.49 -13.60
C VAL A 106 6.05 7.91 -14.26
N LEU A 107 5.92 6.59 -14.21
CA LEU A 107 4.69 5.86 -14.50
C LEU A 107 4.09 5.40 -13.16
N ILE A 108 2.80 5.64 -12.91
CA ILE A 108 2.15 5.24 -11.66
C ILE A 108 0.91 4.40 -11.94
N CYS A 109 0.76 3.29 -11.22
CA CYS A 109 -0.46 2.48 -11.27
C CYS A 109 -1.62 3.24 -10.61
N VAL A 110 -2.82 3.13 -11.18
CA VAL A 110 -4.03 3.73 -10.61
C VAL A 110 -5.22 2.76 -10.74
N PRO A 111 -6.14 2.69 -9.76
CA PRO A 111 -7.33 1.85 -9.87
C PRO A 111 -8.16 2.18 -11.11
N CYS A 112 -8.82 1.17 -11.69
CA CYS A 112 -9.68 1.39 -12.85
C CYS A 112 -10.83 2.37 -12.53
N GLY A 113 -11.39 2.25 -11.32
CA GLY A 113 -12.48 3.09 -10.83
C GLY A 113 -12.08 4.51 -10.39
N ALA A 114 -10.81 4.89 -10.47
CA ALA A 114 -10.35 6.18 -9.98
C ALA A 114 -10.96 7.35 -10.78
N THR A 115 -11.58 8.28 -10.07
CA THR A 115 -12.16 9.51 -10.62
C THR A 115 -11.07 10.41 -11.21
N GLN A 116 -11.46 11.37 -12.05
CA GLN A 116 -10.51 12.34 -12.60
C GLN A 116 -9.81 13.16 -11.51
N VAL A 117 -10.49 13.43 -10.39
CA VAL A 117 -9.92 14.16 -9.25
C VAL A 117 -8.83 13.33 -8.58
N GLU A 118 -9.07 12.04 -8.34
CA GLU A 118 -8.09 11.11 -7.75
C GLU A 118 -6.89 10.89 -8.69
N ARG A 119 -7.14 10.67 -10.00
CA ARG A 119 -6.08 10.57 -11.01
C ARG A 119 -5.23 11.84 -11.06
N ARG A 120 -5.85 13.01 -10.98
CA ARG A 120 -5.15 14.30 -10.96
C ARG A 120 -4.31 14.45 -9.69
N ALA A 121 -4.86 14.09 -8.54
CA ALA A 121 -4.13 14.14 -7.28
C ALA A 121 -2.87 13.27 -7.28
N ILE A 122 -2.94 12.04 -7.80
CA ILE A 122 -1.78 11.16 -7.92
C ILE A 122 -0.69 11.82 -8.78
N LYS A 123 -1.09 12.41 -9.91
CA LYS A 123 -0.16 13.16 -10.77
C LYS A 123 0.46 14.35 -10.04
N GLU A 124 -0.35 15.17 -9.37
CA GLU A 124 0.11 16.36 -8.66
C GLU A 124 1.06 15.99 -7.50
N SER A 125 0.76 14.94 -6.72
CA SER A 125 1.66 14.45 -5.66
C SER A 125 3.00 13.95 -6.23
N ALA A 126 3.00 13.27 -7.38
CA ALA A 126 4.23 12.82 -8.01
C ALA A 126 5.05 13.99 -8.60
N ILE A 127 4.40 14.99 -9.17
CA ILE A 127 5.05 16.23 -9.64
C ILE A 127 5.65 16.98 -8.44
N GLY A 128 4.89 17.16 -7.36
CA GLY A 128 5.37 17.80 -6.12
C GLY A 128 6.54 17.03 -5.48
N ALA A 129 6.58 15.71 -5.66
CA ALA A 129 7.70 14.87 -5.24
C ALA A 129 8.96 14.99 -6.11
N GLY A 130 8.90 15.73 -7.23
CA GLY A 130 10.04 16.05 -8.09
C GLY A 130 10.03 15.38 -9.47
N ALA A 131 8.94 14.70 -9.86
CA ALA A 131 8.79 14.13 -11.20
C ALA A 131 8.62 15.24 -12.25
N ARG A 132 9.24 15.06 -13.43
CA ARG A 132 9.06 15.96 -14.58
C ARG A 132 7.80 15.64 -15.36
N ASP A 133 7.66 14.36 -15.72
CA ASP A 133 6.55 13.84 -16.52
C ASP A 133 5.90 12.69 -15.74
N VAL A 134 4.58 12.71 -15.62
CA VAL A 134 3.81 11.66 -14.91
C VAL A 134 2.78 11.03 -15.83
N TYR A 135 2.92 9.73 -16.03
CA TYR A 135 1.99 8.88 -16.76
C TYR A 135 1.26 7.97 -15.78
N LEU A 136 0.02 7.63 -16.11
CA LEU A 136 -0.77 6.69 -15.33
C LEU A 136 -1.04 5.45 -16.18
N ILE A 137 -1.08 4.29 -15.53
CA ILE A 137 -1.52 3.01 -16.08
C ILE A 137 -2.54 2.40 -15.14
N GLU A 138 -3.58 1.78 -15.69
CA GLU A 138 -4.57 1.06 -14.90
C GLU A 138 -3.91 -0.11 -14.14
N GLU A 139 -4.15 -0.20 -12.83
CA GLU A 139 -3.66 -1.28 -11.96
C GLU A 139 -3.88 -2.69 -12.52
N PRO A 140 -5.09 -3.09 -12.94
CA PRO A 140 -5.27 -4.44 -13.47
C PRO A 140 -4.48 -4.67 -14.77
N MET A 141 -4.21 -3.63 -15.56
CA MET A 141 -3.37 -3.74 -16.76
C MET A 141 -1.92 -4.02 -16.38
N ALA A 142 -1.40 -3.28 -15.39
CA ALA A 142 -0.07 -3.51 -14.85
C ALA A 142 0.03 -4.90 -14.20
N ALA A 143 -1.00 -5.34 -13.46
CA ALA A 143 -1.05 -6.66 -12.83
C ALA A 143 -1.05 -7.79 -13.88
N ALA A 144 -1.88 -7.69 -14.93
CA ALA A 144 -1.94 -8.70 -15.99
C ALA A 144 -0.62 -8.81 -16.76
N LEU A 145 0.00 -7.67 -17.11
CA LEU A 145 1.32 -7.63 -17.72
C LEU A 145 2.41 -8.23 -16.80
N GLY A 146 2.38 -7.87 -15.52
CA GLY A 146 3.32 -8.40 -14.51
C GLY A 146 3.15 -9.90 -14.26
N ALA A 147 1.95 -10.44 -14.44
CA ALA A 147 1.64 -11.87 -14.35
C ALA A 147 1.95 -12.66 -15.64
N GLY A 148 2.41 -11.99 -16.71
CA GLY A 148 2.73 -12.63 -17.98
C GLY A 148 1.49 -13.17 -18.72
N MET A 149 0.33 -12.53 -18.52
CA MET A 149 -0.91 -12.92 -19.20
C MET A 149 -0.89 -12.46 -20.67
N ALA A 150 -1.36 -13.31 -21.58
CA ALA A 150 -1.46 -13.03 -23.02
C ALA A 150 -2.66 -12.12 -23.35
N ILE A 151 -2.61 -10.86 -22.91
CA ILE A 151 -3.70 -9.88 -23.03
C ILE A 151 -3.82 -9.28 -24.44
N GLU A 152 -2.82 -9.47 -25.28
CA GLU A 152 -2.77 -9.05 -26.69
C GLU A 152 -3.58 -9.96 -27.61
N GLU A 153 -3.88 -11.18 -27.17
CA GLU A 153 -4.61 -12.17 -27.96
C GLU A 153 -6.09 -11.79 -28.12
N ALA A 154 -6.70 -12.28 -29.20
CA ALA A 154 -8.14 -12.18 -29.45
C ALA A 154 -8.96 -13.16 -28.58
N SER A 155 -8.55 -13.33 -27.33
CA SER A 155 -9.19 -14.14 -26.29
C SER A 155 -9.38 -13.33 -25.02
N GLY A 156 -10.40 -13.65 -24.24
CA GLY A 156 -10.65 -13.02 -22.94
C GLY A 156 -9.68 -13.51 -21.88
N ALA A 157 -8.96 -12.59 -21.24
CA ALA A 157 -8.12 -12.83 -20.07
C ALA A 157 -8.72 -12.11 -18.86
N MET A 158 -8.91 -12.81 -17.73
CA MET A 158 -9.44 -12.22 -16.50
C MET A 158 -8.34 -12.14 -15.45
N VAL A 159 -8.16 -10.94 -14.87
CA VAL A 159 -7.26 -10.70 -13.74
C VAL A 159 -8.09 -10.26 -12.53
N ILE A 160 -7.71 -10.76 -11.36
CA ILE A 160 -8.27 -10.37 -10.06
C ILE A 160 -7.08 -10.01 -9.17
N ASP A 161 -6.91 -8.72 -8.88
CA ASP A 161 -5.86 -8.21 -8.01
C ASP A 161 -6.44 -7.86 -6.64
N ILE A 162 -6.04 -8.60 -5.60
CA ILE A 162 -6.52 -8.41 -4.23
C ILE A 162 -5.44 -7.66 -3.44
N GLY A 163 -5.62 -6.35 -3.32
CA GLY A 163 -4.72 -5.46 -2.59
C GLY A 163 -5.06 -5.30 -1.12
N GLY A 164 -4.47 -4.26 -0.51
CA GLY A 164 -4.75 -3.89 0.88
C GLY A 164 -6.15 -3.31 1.07
N GLY A 165 -6.50 -2.26 0.32
CA GLY A 165 -7.78 -1.56 0.46
C GLY A 165 -8.83 -1.92 -0.58
N THR A 166 -8.40 -2.45 -1.72
CA THR A 166 -9.25 -2.71 -2.89
C THR A 166 -8.99 -4.09 -3.48
N THR A 167 -9.98 -4.59 -4.20
CA THR A 167 -9.86 -5.70 -5.13
C THR A 167 -10.24 -5.18 -6.50
N GLU A 168 -9.30 -5.19 -7.45
CA GLU A 168 -9.53 -4.81 -8.84
C GLU A 168 -9.80 -6.07 -9.67
N ILE A 169 -10.85 -6.01 -10.48
CA ILE A 169 -11.24 -7.09 -11.38
C ILE A 169 -11.24 -6.52 -12.79
N ALA A 170 -10.59 -7.20 -13.74
CA ALA A 170 -10.68 -6.81 -15.14
C ALA A 170 -10.72 -8.02 -16.08
N ILE A 171 -11.44 -7.84 -17.19
CA ILE A 171 -11.43 -8.73 -18.34
C ILE A 171 -10.80 -7.95 -19.50
N MET A 172 -9.83 -8.56 -20.16
CA MET A 172 -9.01 -7.95 -21.20
C MET A 172 -8.99 -8.79 -22.46
N SER A 173 -8.79 -8.13 -23.60
CA SER A 173 -8.48 -8.75 -24.90
C SER A 173 -7.90 -7.69 -25.83
N LEU A 174 -7.02 -8.07 -26.76
CA LEU A 174 -6.44 -7.15 -27.75
C LEU A 174 -5.80 -5.88 -27.11
N ASN A 175 -5.10 -6.05 -25.98
CA ASN A 175 -4.52 -4.96 -25.16
C ASN A 175 -5.53 -3.94 -24.62
N GLY A 176 -6.82 -4.25 -24.66
CA GLY A 176 -7.90 -3.41 -24.15
C GLY A 176 -8.57 -4.03 -22.93
N ILE A 177 -8.97 -3.19 -21.98
CA ILE A 177 -9.89 -3.56 -20.91
C ILE A 177 -11.30 -3.60 -21.50
N VAL A 178 -11.90 -4.79 -21.54
CA VAL A 178 -13.27 -5.02 -22.01
C VAL A 178 -14.27 -4.71 -20.89
N TYR A 179 -13.93 -5.10 -19.67
CA TYR A 179 -14.71 -4.85 -18.47
C TYR A 179 -13.78 -4.66 -17.28
N SER A 180 -14.13 -3.78 -16.36
CA SER A 180 -13.47 -3.68 -15.07
C SER A 180 -14.45 -3.32 -13.97
N ASP A 181 -14.14 -3.76 -12.76
CA ASP A 181 -14.83 -3.39 -11.53
C ASP A 181 -13.82 -3.26 -10.38
N SER A 182 -14.14 -2.42 -9.40
CA SER A 182 -13.29 -2.13 -8.25
C SER A 182 -14.12 -2.21 -6.98
N LEU A 183 -13.72 -3.11 -6.09
CA LEU A 183 -14.38 -3.30 -4.80
C LEU A 183 -13.49 -2.73 -3.69
N ARG A 184 -14.07 -1.96 -2.77
CA ARG A 184 -13.40 -1.51 -1.53
C ARG A 184 -13.35 -2.61 -0.49
N ILE A 185 -12.82 -3.76 -0.91
CA ILE A 185 -12.65 -4.99 -0.13
C ILE A 185 -11.23 -5.47 -0.40
N GLY A 186 -10.47 -5.71 0.65
CA GLY A 186 -9.09 -6.19 0.54
C GLY A 186 -8.55 -6.64 1.89
N GLY A 187 -7.23 -6.70 1.99
CA GLY A 187 -6.49 -7.07 3.20
C GLY A 187 -6.94 -6.32 4.47
N ASP A 188 -7.26 -5.03 4.37
CA ASP A 188 -7.65 -4.16 5.49
C ASP A 188 -9.02 -4.59 6.07
N MET A 189 -9.97 -4.96 5.21
CA MET A 189 -11.28 -5.46 5.65
C MET A 189 -11.16 -6.84 6.33
N PHE A 190 -10.23 -7.67 5.87
CA PHE A 190 -9.94 -8.96 6.51
C PHE A 190 -9.37 -8.74 7.91
N ASP A 191 -8.43 -7.80 8.07
CA ASP A 191 -7.85 -7.45 9.37
C ASP A 191 -8.91 -6.91 10.34
N ASP A 192 -9.74 -5.97 9.88
CA ASP A 192 -10.87 -5.44 10.66
C ASP A 192 -11.83 -6.54 11.13
N THR A 193 -12.09 -7.52 10.27
CA THR A 193 -12.96 -8.65 10.58
C THR A 193 -12.32 -9.56 11.64
N ILE A 194 -11.01 -9.79 11.54
CA ILE A 194 -10.23 -10.52 12.55
C ILE A 194 -10.25 -9.79 13.89
N VAL A 195 -10.01 -8.48 13.93
CA VAL A 195 -10.08 -7.67 15.17
C VAL A 195 -11.45 -7.83 15.85
N LYS A 196 -12.53 -7.71 15.07
CA LYS A 196 -13.91 -7.85 15.58
C LYS A 196 -14.18 -9.26 16.11
N PHE A 197 -13.74 -10.29 15.37
CA PHE A 197 -13.88 -11.68 15.75
C PHE A 197 -13.16 -11.97 17.08
N ILE A 198 -11.89 -11.58 17.21
CA ILE A 198 -11.10 -11.80 18.43
C ILE A 198 -11.73 -11.12 19.64
N ARG A 199 -12.20 -9.88 19.46
CA ARG A 199 -12.89 -9.15 20.53
C ARG A 199 -14.17 -9.85 20.97
N ARG A 200 -14.96 -10.39 20.03
CA ARG A 200 -16.25 -11.03 20.32
C ARG A 200 -16.10 -12.41 20.95
N GLU A 201 -15.24 -13.26 20.39
CA GLU A 201 -15.12 -14.66 20.81
C GLU A 201 -14.18 -14.83 22.01
N HIS A 202 -13.12 -14.01 22.10
CA HIS A 202 -12.10 -14.15 23.15
C HIS A 202 -12.12 -13.05 24.20
N GLY A 203 -12.89 -11.96 23.99
CA GLY A 203 -12.88 -10.82 24.91
C GLY A 203 -11.55 -10.08 24.93
N ILE A 204 -10.80 -10.10 23.82
CA ILE A 204 -9.44 -9.55 23.70
C ILE A 204 -9.41 -8.45 22.64
N ILE A 205 -8.75 -7.34 22.95
CA ILE A 205 -8.46 -6.26 22.00
C ILE A 205 -7.08 -6.49 21.40
N ILE A 206 -7.02 -6.47 20.08
CA ILE A 206 -5.78 -6.49 19.30
C ILE A 206 -5.76 -5.30 18.35
N GLY A 207 -4.56 -4.86 17.94
CA GLY A 207 -4.38 -3.85 16.90
C GLY A 207 -4.10 -4.48 15.53
N ASP A 208 -4.12 -3.65 14.49
CA ASP A 208 -4.03 -4.05 13.08
C ASP A 208 -2.81 -4.91 12.77
N THR A 209 -1.64 -4.58 13.33
CA THR A 209 -0.42 -5.40 13.15
C THR A 209 -0.58 -6.84 13.65
N THR A 210 -1.31 -7.03 14.75
CA THR A 210 -1.57 -8.38 15.27
C THR A 210 -2.63 -9.09 14.43
N ALA A 211 -3.64 -8.37 13.95
CA ALA A 211 -4.65 -8.92 13.05
C ALA A 211 -4.04 -9.36 11.70
N GLU A 212 -3.18 -8.53 11.10
CA GLU A 212 -2.42 -8.86 9.88
C GLU A 212 -1.55 -10.10 10.09
N LYS A 213 -0.90 -10.20 11.26
CA LYS A 213 -0.09 -11.38 11.61
C LYS A 213 -0.96 -12.65 11.74
N ILE A 214 -2.11 -12.56 12.39
CA ILE A 214 -3.09 -13.67 12.46
C ILE A 214 -3.52 -14.06 11.04
N LYS A 215 -3.88 -13.09 10.20
CA LYS A 215 -4.27 -13.32 8.79
C LYS A 215 -3.21 -14.11 8.03
N GLN A 216 -1.94 -13.75 8.16
CA GLN A 216 -0.83 -14.39 7.44
C GLN A 216 -0.46 -15.76 8.00
N GLU A 217 -0.51 -15.95 9.33
CA GLU A 217 0.00 -17.16 9.96
C GLU A 217 -1.05 -18.29 10.06
N VAL A 218 -2.32 -17.93 10.29
CA VAL A 218 -3.43 -18.88 10.49
C VAL A 218 -4.61 -18.69 9.54
N GLY A 219 -4.70 -17.57 8.82
CA GLY A 219 -5.82 -17.31 7.91
C GLY A 219 -5.87 -18.28 6.74
N SER A 220 -7.09 -18.68 6.34
CA SER A 220 -7.31 -19.49 5.14
C SER A 220 -8.71 -19.32 4.59
N ALA A 221 -8.84 -19.26 3.26
CA ALA A 221 -10.12 -19.24 2.57
C ALA A 221 -10.72 -20.65 2.37
N PHE A 222 -9.94 -21.70 2.63
CA PHE A 222 -10.36 -23.09 2.46
C PHE A 222 -10.04 -23.90 3.72
N LYS A 223 -10.81 -24.98 3.93
CA LYS A 223 -10.51 -25.91 5.01
C LYS A 223 -9.20 -26.64 4.72
N THR A 224 -8.21 -26.49 5.58
CA THR A 224 -6.95 -27.23 5.53
C THR A 224 -7.01 -28.48 6.41
N LYS A 225 -6.19 -29.49 6.10
CA LYS A 225 -6.08 -30.70 6.94
C LYS A 225 -5.16 -30.52 8.15
N ALA A 226 -4.21 -29.58 8.06
CA ALA A 226 -3.29 -29.25 9.15
C ALA A 226 -3.83 -28.04 9.91
N VAL A 227 -4.11 -28.24 11.20
CA VAL A 227 -4.51 -27.15 12.11
C VAL A 227 -3.25 -26.52 12.66
N LYS A 228 -2.92 -25.32 12.19
CA LYS A 228 -1.94 -24.48 12.89
C LYS A 228 -2.60 -23.92 14.14
N LYS A 229 -1.90 -23.99 15.26
CA LYS A 229 -2.27 -23.37 16.53
C LYS A 229 -1.13 -22.46 16.94
N ILE A 230 -1.40 -21.17 17.03
CA ILE A 230 -0.36 -20.16 17.27
C ILE A 230 -0.83 -19.23 18.40
N GLU A 231 0.10 -18.89 19.29
CA GLU A 231 -0.14 -17.94 20.37
C GLU A 231 0.09 -16.50 19.91
N PHE A 232 -0.87 -15.64 20.19
CA PHE A 232 -0.82 -14.20 19.96
C PHE A 232 -1.01 -13.46 21.29
N ARG A 233 -0.72 -12.15 21.31
CA ARG A 233 -0.91 -11.29 22.47
C ARG A 233 -1.90 -10.18 22.17
N GLY A 234 -2.70 -9.84 23.16
CA GLY A 234 -3.64 -8.73 23.12
C GLY A 234 -3.89 -8.18 24.50
N ARG A 235 -4.95 -7.37 24.64
CA ARG A 235 -5.37 -6.79 25.91
C ARG A 235 -6.75 -7.32 26.28
N ASP A 236 -6.88 -7.90 27.47
CA ASP A 236 -8.18 -8.35 27.99
C ASP A 236 -9.12 -7.14 28.13
N VAL A 237 -10.33 -7.23 27.58
CA VAL A 237 -11.32 -6.14 27.60
C VAL A 237 -11.76 -5.81 29.03
N THR A 238 -11.85 -6.82 29.90
CA THR A 238 -12.37 -6.68 31.26
C THR A 238 -11.27 -6.22 32.22
N LYS A 239 -10.12 -6.90 32.19
CA LYS A 239 -9.01 -6.65 33.11
C LYS A 239 -8.10 -5.52 32.64
N GLY A 240 -8.12 -5.20 31.35
CA GLY A 240 -7.27 -4.17 30.77
C GLY A 240 -5.78 -4.49 30.77
N ILE A 241 -5.38 -5.74 31.02
CA ILE A 241 -3.98 -6.19 31.08
C ILE A 241 -3.59 -6.99 29.83
N PRO A 242 -2.29 -7.05 29.48
CA PRO A 242 -1.81 -7.92 28.43
C PRO A 242 -2.08 -9.40 28.73
N VAL A 243 -2.58 -10.13 27.74
CA VAL A 243 -2.84 -11.58 27.82
C VAL A 243 -2.38 -12.28 26.55
N SER A 244 -1.97 -13.55 26.69
CA SER A 244 -1.74 -14.46 25.57
C SER A 244 -3.03 -15.24 25.27
N PHE A 245 -3.26 -15.53 23.99
CA PHE A 245 -4.38 -16.35 23.54
C PHE A 245 -3.98 -17.14 22.30
N GLU A 246 -4.63 -18.29 22.09
CA GLU A 246 -4.33 -19.16 20.97
C GLU A 246 -5.41 -19.05 19.89
N ILE A 247 -4.98 -19.02 18.63
CA ILE A 247 -5.87 -19.09 17.48
C ILE A 247 -5.55 -20.31 16.64
N THR A 248 -6.61 -21.00 16.25
CA THR A 248 -6.59 -22.12 15.33
C THR A 248 -7.04 -21.68 13.94
N GLN A 249 -6.53 -22.35 12.93
CA GLN A 249 -6.97 -22.19 11.53
C GLN A 249 -8.40 -22.71 11.27
N HIS A 250 -9.09 -23.23 12.29
CA HIS A 250 -10.48 -23.71 12.26
C HIS A 250 -11.31 -23.08 13.37
#